data_AF-A0A926QLP5-F1
#
_entry.id   AF-A0A926QLP5-F1
#
_cell.length_a   1.000
_cell.length_b   1.000
_cell.length_c   1.000
_cell.angle_alpha   90.00
_cell.angle_beta   90.00
_cell.angle_gamma   90.00
#
_symmetry.space_group_name_H-M   'P 1'
#
loop_
_entity.id
_entity.type
_entity.pdbx_description
1 polymer ?
#
loop_
_entity_poly.entity_id
_entity_poly.type
_entity_poly.pdbx_seq_one_letter_code
_entity_poly.pdbx_strand_id
1 'polypeptide(L)'
;MTDTRQHQEPVRHALEAAEQAILLAQKAEHKLQAAMTQADPQAIQSSQAALVQAKRQVADAQSQLQTFNNEQYGQQIQQTLEQLTQASQDIDFNTEKFHTPRQIR
;
A
#
# COMPACT_ATOMS: atom_id res chain seq x y z
N MET A 1 -28.48 -24.48 1.86
CA MET A 1 -28.18 -23.27 2.66
C MET A 1 -26.66 -23.09 2.78
N THR A 2 -25.95 -22.87 1.67
CA THR A 2 -24.46 -22.93 1.65
C THR A 2 -23.80 -21.96 0.66
N ASP A 3 -24.56 -21.12 -0.03
CA ASP A 3 -24.02 -20.25 -1.09
C ASP A 3 -23.42 -18.93 -0.56
N THR A 4 -23.91 -18.40 0.56
CA THR A 4 -23.50 -17.08 1.05
C THR A 4 -22.15 -17.04 1.77
N ARG A 5 -21.62 -18.18 2.22
CA ARG A 5 -20.31 -18.22 2.91
C ARG A 5 -19.13 -18.22 1.93
N GLN A 6 -19.27 -18.87 0.77
CA GLN A 6 -18.18 -19.00 -0.21
C GLN A 6 -17.80 -17.67 -0.86
N HIS A 7 -18.72 -16.71 -0.95
CA HIS A 7 -18.41 -15.37 -1.49
C HIS A 7 -17.84 -14.41 -0.45
N GLN A 8 -18.00 -14.70 0.85
CA GLN A 8 -17.51 -13.83 1.94
C GLN A 8 -16.01 -14.01 2.21
N GLU A 9 -15.52 -15.24 2.12
CA GLU A 9 -14.09 -15.55 2.33
C GLU A 9 -13.15 -14.83 1.34
N PRO A 10 -13.38 -14.83 0.01
CA PRO A 10 -12.48 -14.16 -0.93
C PRO A 10 -12.46 -12.63 -0.77
N VAL A 11 -13.60 -12.00 -0.47
CA VAL A 11 -13.65 -10.55 -0.20
C VAL A 11 -12.87 -10.21 1.05
N ARG A 12 -13.02 -11.03 2.10
CA ARG A 12 -12.30 -10.86 3.36
C ARG A 12 -10.79 -11.03 3.17
N HIS A 13 -10.37 -12.03 2.42
CA HIS A 13 -8.95 -12.20 2.05
C HIS A 13 -8.41 -11.01 1.25
N ALA A 14 -9.19 -10.46 0.32
CA ALA A 14 -8.77 -9.27 -0.45
C ALA A 14 -8.65 -8.03 0.45
N LEU A 15 -9.55 -7.85 1.42
CA LEU A 15 -9.47 -6.78 2.42
C LEU A 15 -8.24 -6.95 3.33
N GLU A 16 -7.99 -8.17 3.82
CA GLU A 16 -6.81 -8.47 4.64
C GLU A 16 -5.51 -8.25 3.86
N ALA A 17 -5.47 -8.64 2.58
CA ALA A 17 -4.34 -8.39 1.71
C ALA A 17 -4.09 -6.88 1.50
N ALA A 18 -5.18 -6.10 1.35
CA ALA A 18 -5.10 -4.65 1.28
C ALA A 18 -4.56 -4.01 2.57
N GLU A 19 -5.07 -4.42 3.73
CA GLU A 19 -4.55 -3.94 5.03
C GLU A 19 -3.08 -4.29 5.21
N GLN A 20 -2.66 -5.50 4.84
CA GLN A 20 -1.25 -5.88 4.86
C GLN A 20 -0.40 -5.03 3.92
N ALA A 21 -0.88 -4.76 2.71
CA ALA A 21 -0.18 -3.91 1.75
C ALA A 21 0.02 -2.49 2.29
N ILE A 22 -1.01 -1.92 2.95
CA ILE A 22 -0.94 -0.62 3.62
C ILE A 22 0.09 -0.63 4.75
N LEU A 23 0.07 -1.66 5.60
CA LEU A 23 1.04 -1.79 6.70
C LEU A 23 2.48 -1.95 6.18
N LEU A 24 2.67 -2.68 5.09
CA LEU A 24 3.98 -2.83 4.44
C LEU A 24 4.48 -1.52 3.86
N ALA A 25 3.59 -0.73 3.23
CA ALA A 25 3.90 0.61 2.74
C ALA A 25 4.39 1.51 3.88
N GLN A 26 3.59 1.67 4.93
CA GLN A 26 3.94 2.51 6.09
C GLN A 26 5.25 2.07 6.75
N LYS A 27 5.47 0.76 6.88
CA LYS A 27 6.71 0.21 7.45
C LYS A 27 7.92 0.51 6.56
N ALA A 28 7.77 0.41 5.25
CA ALA A 28 8.84 0.72 4.30
C ALA A 28 9.15 2.23 4.30
N GLU A 29 8.15 3.09 4.44
CA GLU A 29 8.33 4.54 4.58
C GLU A 29 9.08 4.90 5.85
N HIS A 30 8.65 4.34 6.99
CA HIS A 30 9.33 4.57 8.27
C HIS A 30 10.78 4.07 8.25
N LYS A 31 11.04 2.92 7.61
CA LYS A 31 12.41 2.41 7.41
C LYS A 31 13.24 3.33 6.54
N LEU A 32 12.68 3.85 5.44
CA LEU A 32 13.39 4.78 4.58
C LEU A 32 13.73 6.07 5.32
N GLN A 33 12.78 6.62 6.07
CA GLN A 33 13.00 7.81 6.88
C GLN A 33 14.10 7.58 7.93
N ALA A 34 14.08 6.45 8.63
CA ALA A 34 15.10 6.09 9.61
C ALA A 34 16.48 5.91 8.95
N ALA A 35 16.54 5.20 7.82
CA ALA A 35 17.77 5.02 7.04
C ALA A 35 18.38 6.35 6.60
N MET A 36 17.53 7.31 6.23
CA MET A 36 17.96 8.67 5.89
C MET A 36 18.46 9.44 7.10
N THR A 37 17.78 9.36 8.25
CA THR A 37 18.25 9.96 9.51
C THR A 37 19.62 9.42 9.90
N GLN A 38 19.86 8.14 9.63
CA GLN A 38 21.14 7.47 9.86
C GLN A 38 22.17 7.68 8.74
N ALA A 39 21.77 8.32 7.64
CA ALA A 39 22.55 8.48 6.42
C ALA A 39 23.14 7.15 5.89
N ASP A 40 22.41 6.04 6.05
CA ASP A 40 22.84 4.70 5.64
C ASP A 40 22.40 4.40 4.20
N PRO A 41 23.32 4.37 3.22
CA PRO A 41 22.98 4.20 1.80
C PRO A 41 22.43 2.80 1.48
N GLN A 42 22.85 1.76 2.20
CA GLN A 42 22.36 0.40 1.96
C GLN A 42 20.93 0.24 2.45
N ALA A 43 20.61 0.79 3.62
CA ALA A 43 19.28 0.81 4.19
C ALA A 43 18.34 1.70 3.36
N ILE A 44 18.82 2.80 2.79
CA ILE A 44 18.05 3.62 1.84
C ILE A 44 17.67 2.81 0.60
N GLN A 45 18.64 2.15 -0.05
CA GLN A 45 18.36 1.32 -1.23
C GLN A 45 17.41 0.16 -0.92
N SER A 46 17.64 -0.56 0.18
CA SER A 46 16.77 -1.66 0.60
C SER A 46 15.36 -1.18 0.93
N SER A 47 15.22 0.00 1.54
CA SER A 47 13.91 0.57 1.88
C SER A 47 13.17 1.08 0.64
N GLN A 48 13.88 1.64 -0.35
CA GLN A 48 13.32 1.94 -1.66
C GLN A 48 12.80 0.69 -2.37
N ALA A 49 13.56 -0.40 -2.35
CA ALA A 49 13.10 -1.67 -2.92
C ALA A 49 11.83 -2.18 -2.21
N ALA A 50 11.78 -2.06 -0.88
CA ALA A 50 10.60 -2.41 -0.10
C ALA A 50 9.38 -1.53 -0.43
N LEU A 51 9.58 -0.22 -0.67
CA LEU A 51 8.52 0.69 -1.10
C LEU A 51 7.96 0.32 -2.48
N VAL A 52 8.84 -0.01 -3.44
CA VAL A 52 8.42 -0.46 -4.77
C VAL A 52 7.61 -1.77 -4.68
N GLN A 53 8.03 -2.69 -3.82
CA GLN A 53 7.28 -3.93 -3.57
C GLN A 53 5.93 -3.63 -2.91
N ALA A 54 5.89 -2.77 -1.89
CA ALA A 54 4.65 -2.38 -1.23
C ALA A 54 3.68 -1.72 -2.22
N LYS A 55 4.16 -0.81 -3.07
CA LYS A 55 3.36 -0.18 -4.14
C LYS A 55 2.75 -1.21 -5.09
N ARG A 56 3.51 -2.24 -5.47
CA ARG A 56 2.98 -3.34 -6.30
C ARG A 56 1.91 -4.13 -5.57
N GLN A 57 2.09 -4.44 -4.29
CA GLN A 57 1.09 -5.15 -3.49
C GLN A 57 -0.17 -4.32 -3.28
N VAL A 58 -0.04 -3.00 -3.08
CA VAL A 58 -1.17 -2.07 -3.02
C VAL A 58 -1.96 -2.09 -4.32
N ALA A 59 -1.28 -2.00 -5.48
CA ALA A 59 -1.93 -2.05 -6.79
C ALA A 59 -2.62 -3.40 -7.06
N ASP A 60 -1.99 -4.51 -6.67
CA ASP A 60 -2.57 -5.84 -6.79
C ASP A 60 -3.82 -6.00 -5.91
N ALA A 61 -3.75 -5.56 -4.66
CA ALA A 61 -4.89 -5.55 -3.74
C ALA A 61 -6.03 -4.65 -4.25
N GLN A 62 -5.72 -3.49 -4.85
CA GLN A 62 -6.72 -2.65 -5.50
C GLN A 62 -7.42 -3.39 -6.66
N SER A 63 -6.66 -4.07 -7.51
CA SER A 63 -7.22 -4.81 -8.65
C SER A 63 -8.11 -5.97 -8.17
N GLN A 64 -7.70 -6.68 -7.11
CA GLN A 64 -8.50 -7.73 -6.51
C GLN A 64 -9.79 -7.16 -5.92
N LEU A 65 -9.70 -6.09 -5.12
CA LEU A 65 -10.87 -5.44 -4.51
C LEU A 65 -11.84 -4.85 -5.54
N GLN A 66 -11.33 -4.28 -6.64
CA GLN A 66 -12.17 -3.81 -7.75
C GLN A 66 -12.98 -4.94 -8.39
N THR A 67 -12.44 -6.16 -8.45
CA THR A 67 -13.14 -7.33 -8.97
C THR A 67 -14.33 -7.72 -8.07
N PHE A 68 -14.27 -7.39 -6.78
CA PHE A 68 -15.32 -7.66 -5.79
C PHE A 68 -16.21 -6.46 -5.47
N ASN A 69 -16.02 -5.31 -6.16
CA ASN A 69 -16.78 -4.08 -5.96
C ASN A 69 -18.22 -4.21 -6.50
N ASN A 70 -18.98 -5.14 -5.91
CA ASN A 70 -20.40 -5.36 -6.11
C ASN A 70 -21.18 -4.65 -4.99
N GLU A 71 -22.44 -4.30 -5.25
CA GLU A 71 -23.29 -3.46 -4.38
C GLU A 71 -23.33 -3.88 -2.89
N GLN A 72 -23.12 -5.16 -2.60
CA GLN A 72 -23.19 -5.71 -1.24
C GLN A 72 -21.96 -5.36 -0.36
N TYR A 73 -20.79 -5.13 -0.95
CA TYR A 73 -19.54 -4.81 -0.24
C TYR A 73 -18.94 -3.47 -0.66
N GLY A 74 -19.61 -2.75 -1.59
CA GLY A 74 -19.10 -1.54 -2.22
C GLY A 74 -18.60 -0.49 -1.22
N GLN A 75 -19.34 -0.23 -0.13
CA GLN A 75 -18.92 0.79 0.84
C GLN A 75 -17.61 0.45 1.57
N GLN A 76 -17.44 -0.80 2.03
CA GLN A 76 -16.23 -1.22 2.73
C GLN A 76 -15.04 -1.31 1.78
N ILE A 77 -15.27 -1.88 0.59
CA ILE A 77 -14.27 -1.96 -0.48
C ILE A 77 -13.81 -0.56 -0.89
N GLN A 78 -14.74 0.39 -1.04
CA GLN A 78 -14.43 1.76 -1.43
C GLN A 78 -13.56 2.46 -0.38
N GLN A 79 -13.88 2.32 0.91
CA GLN A 79 -13.05 2.85 1.99
C GLN A 79 -11.62 2.28 1.96
N THR A 80 -11.48 0.97 1.76
CA THR A 80 -10.15 0.34 1.64
C THR A 80 -9.42 0.75 0.37
N LEU A 81 -10.12 0.92 -0.76
CA LEU A 81 -9.55 1.43 -2.00
C LEU A 81 -9.04 2.87 -1.86
N GLU A 82 -9.76 3.72 -1.13
CA GLU A 82 -9.33 5.07 -0.79
C GLU A 82 -8.07 5.05 0.07
N GLN A 83 -8.00 4.21 1.10
CA GLN A 83 -6.81 4.04 1.93
C GLN A 83 -5.60 3.52 1.14
N LEU A 84 -5.81 2.54 0.25
CA LEU A 84 -4.78 2.03 -0.66
C LEU A 84 -4.30 3.11 -1.62
N THR A 85 -5.22 3.92 -2.14
CA THR A 85 -4.91 5.04 -3.04
C THR A 85 -4.08 6.10 -2.31
N GLN A 86 -4.45 6.43 -1.07
CA GLN A 86 -3.69 7.34 -0.23
C GLN A 86 -2.30 6.79 0.07
N ALA A 87 -2.18 5.52 0.46
CA ALA A 87 -0.88 4.88 0.71
C ALA A 87 0.01 4.87 -0.55
N SER A 88 -0.56 4.64 -1.74
CA SER A 88 0.21 4.73 -2.98
C SER A 88 0.69 6.16 -3.26
N GLN A 89 -0.15 7.16 -3.02
CA GLN A 89 0.22 8.56 -3.20
C GLN A 89 1.29 9.01 -2.20
N ASP A 90 1.20 8.57 -0.95
CA ASP A 90 2.23 8.81 0.07
C ASP A 90 3.57 8.21 -0.37
N ILE A 91 3.58 6.96 -0.86
CA ILE A 91 4.78 6.31 -1.39
C ILE A 91 5.37 7.11 -2.56
N ASP A 92 4.56 7.52 -3.54
CA ASP A 92 5.03 8.31 -4.69
C ASP A 92 5.57 9.67 -4.25
N PHE A 93 4.84 10.39 -3.40
CA PHE A 93 5.26 11.70 -2.89
C PHE A 93 6.58 11.61 -2.14
N ASN A 94 6.71 10.60 -1.28
CA ASN A 94 7.93 10.35 -0.54
C ASN A 94 9.07 10.00 -1.51
N THR A 95 8.87 9.06 -2.43
CA THR A 95 9.87 8.70 -3.45
C THR A 95 10.32 9.92 -4.26
N GLU A 96 9.40 10.79 -4.69
CA GLU A 96 9.69 11.98 -5.48
C GLU A 96 10.46 13.03 -4.67
N LYS A 97 10.06 13.27 -3.42
CA LYS A 97 10.75 14.14 -2.45
C LYS A 97 12.15 13.63 -2.10
N PHE A 98 12.39 12.32 -2.22
CA PHE A 98 13.71 11.73 -2.00
C PHE A 98 14.59 11.76 -3.25
N HIS A 99 13.99 11.71 -4.45
CA HIS A 99 14.71 11.87 -5.72
C HIS A 99 15.09 13.33 -6.03
N THR A 100 14.30 14.30 -5.57
CA THR A 100 14.65 15.72 -5.67
C THR A 100 15.28 16.19 -4.36
N PRO A 101 16.63 16.28 -4.27
CA PRO A 101 17.23 17.00 -3.14
C PRO A 101 16.66 18.40 -3.15
N ARG A 102 16.01 18.80 -2.06
CA ARG A 102 15.63 20.19 -1.80
C ARG A 102 16.86 21.05 -2.11
N GLN A 103 16.86 21.73 -3.26
CA GLN A 103 17.77 22.85 -3.47
C GLN A 103 17.29 23.93 -2.52
N ILE A 104 17.83 23.88 -1.30
CA ILE A 104 17.77 24.98 -0.36
C ILE A 104 18.51 26.13 -1.06
N ARG A 105 17.78 27.18 -1.39
CA ARG A 105 18.33 28.42 -1.96
C ARG A 105 18.61 29.39 -0.83
#